data_AF-A0A366LIT0-F1
#
_entry.id   AF-A0A366LIT0-F1
#
_cell.length_a   1.000
_cell.length_b   1.000
_cell.length_c   1.000
_cell.angle_alpha   90.00
_cell.angle_beta   90.00
_cell.angle_gamma   90.00
#
_symmetry.space_group_name_H-M   'P 1'
#
loop_
_entity.id
_entity.type
_entity.pdbx_description
1 polymer ?
#
loop_
_entity_poly.entity_id
_entity_poly.type
_entity_poly.pdbx_seq_one_letter_code
_entity_poly.pdbx_strand_id
1 'polypeptide(L)'
;MKRSRLAAFLLALLMSLLSAQVVHSTMASAESSSRDCYPITWRSIEVDCYPIAVVVDKWCPGPCPPPCLSCPWEWAIDFRTYPVLPEYLEFQYIAELTRGFLTLHEAARTSDPTAQNQLRREALGYFQLGARAVSGTQVVVEQVGRLDRDTGIFGPYPEPWLLAAASDIADGTSLLRESHSGPGPQPWAAMQEFNEAYLELVYETSIGT
;
A
#
# COMPACT_ATOMS: atom_id res chain seq x y z
N MET A 1 5.56 -63.81 -32.79
CA MET A 1 7.00 -64.17 -32.83
C MET A 1 7.77 -63.07 -33.55
N LYS A 2 8.81 -62.51 -32.90
CA LYS A 2 10.09 -62.01 -33.48
C LYS A 2 9.96 -61.20 -34.79
N ARG A 3 10.29 -59.91 -34.82
CA ARG A 3 11.69 -59.45 -34.88
C ARG A 3 11.81 -57.97 -34.52
N SER A 4 12.29 -57.75 -33.30
CA SER A 4 13.17 -56.64 -32.97
C SER A 4 14.47 -56.77 -33.78
N ARG A 5 15.17 -55.64 -34.02
CA ARG A 5 16.50 -55.48 -34.66
C ARG A 5 16.56 -55.12 -36.15
N LEU A 6 15.85 -54.06 -36.55
CA LEU A 6 16.32 -53.13 -37.59
C LEU A 6 16.17 -51.69 -37.09
N ALA A 7 16.43 -51.50 -35.80
CA ALA A 7 17.07 -50.28 -35.35
C ALA A 7 18.47 -50.26 -36.00
N ALA A 8 18.86 -49.11 -36.55
CA ALA A 8 20.18 -48.50 -36.33
C ALA A 8 20.67 -47.64 -37.50
N PHE A 9 20.18 -47.79 -38.73
CA PHE A 9 20.84 -47.14 -39.89
C PHE A 9 20.05 -46.09 -40.67
N LEU A 10 18.74 -45.92 -40.45
CA LEU A 10 18.00 -44.77 -41.01
C LEU A 10 18.00 -43.55 -40.05
N LEU A 11 18.84 -43.64 -39.02
CA LEU A 11 19.27 -42.62 -38.08
C LEU A 11 20.60 -42.00 -38.56
N ALA A 12 20.63 -41.38 -39.75
CA ALA A 12 21.79 -40.56 -40.13
C ALA A 12 21.56 -39.57 -41.29
N LEU A 13 20.66 -39.83 -42.24
CA LEU A 13 20.68 -39.10 -43.52
C LEU A 13 19.48 -38.20 -43.85
N LEU A 14 18.66 -37.86 -42.85
CA LEU A 14 17.63 -36.81 -42.99
C LEU A 14 17.88 -35.65 -42.00
N MET A 15 19.15 -35.48 -41.65
CA MET A 15 19.74 -34.23 -41.18
C MET A 15 20.21 -33.44 -42.40
N SER A 16 19.34 -32.62 -42.99
CA SER A 16 19.65 -31.35 -43.65
C SER A 16 18.52 -30.95 -44.60
N LEU A 17 18.14 -29.68 -44.52
CA LEU A 17 17.19 -28.97 -45.39
C LEU A 17 15.70 -29.21 -45.07
N LEU A 18 15.14 -28.43 -44.14
CA LEU A 18 14.56 -27.14 -44.52
C LEU A 18 14.06 -26.39 -43.28
N SER A 19 14.68 -25.24 -43.08
CA SER A 19 14.35 -24.22 -42.10
C SER A 19 13.02 -23.55 -42.50
N ALA A 20 12.00 -23.70 -41.69
CA ALA A 20 10.90 -22.73 -41.61
C ALA A 20 10.51 -22.62 -40.14
N GLN A 21 11.04 -21.57 -39.52
CA GLN A 21 10.72 -21.19 -38.17
C GLN A 21 9.27 -20.72 -38.12
N VAL A 22 8.43 -21.47 -37.43
CA VAL A 22 7.35 -20.87 -36.65
C VAL A 22 7.58 -21.37 -35.24
N VAL A 23 8.41 -20.61 -34.51
CA VAL A 23 8.40 -20.62 -33.06
C VAL A 23 6.96 -20.26 -32.69
N HIS A 24 6.14 -21.27 -32.43
CA HIS A 24 4.97 -21.06 -31.59
C HIS A 24 5.58 -20.70 -30.24
N SER A 25 5.75 -19.40 -30.05
CA SER A 25 5.87 -18.79 -28.74
C SER A 25 4.70 -19.35 -27.96
N THR A 26 4.95 -20.39 -27.16
CA THR A 26 4.23 -20.53 -25.92
C THR A 26 4.38 -19.18 -25.28
N MET A 27 3.33 -18.38 -25.32
CA MET A 27 3.27 -17.22 -24.47
C MET A 27 3.56 -17.80 -23.09
N ALA A 28 4.72 -17.44 -22.55
CA ALA A 28 4.81 -17.24 -21.14
C ALA A 28 3.66 -16.27 -20.86
N SER A 29 2.49 -16.80 -20.46
CA SER A 29 1.69 -16.05 -19.54
C SER A 29 2.65 -15.83 -18.39
N ALA A 30 3.23 -14.64 -18.35
CA ALA A 30 3.53 -14.02 -17.09
C ALA A 30 2.22 -14.10 -16.32
N GLU A 31 2.06 -15.18 -15.55
CA GLU A 31 1.27 -15.17 -14.35
C GLU A 31 1.99 -14.10 -13.52
N SER A 32 1.57 -12.85 -13.69
CA SER A 32 2.01 -11.76 -12.84
C SER A 32 1.42 -12.07 -11.48
N SER A 33 2.18 -12.85 -10.73
CA SER A 33 2.11 -12.89 -9.29
C SER A 33 2.30 -11.45 -8.80
N SER A 34 1.18 -10.78 -8.54
CA SER A 34 1.05 -9.84 -7.44
C SER A 34 -0.38 -9.98 -6.95
N ARG A 35 -0.58 -10.89 -6.00
CA ARG A 35 -1.83 -11.00 -5.21
C ARG A 35 -1.77 -10.05 -4.01
N ASP A 36 -1.20 -8.87 -4.20
CA ASP A 36 -1.11 -7.82 -3.18
C ASP A 36 -2.25 -6.81 -3.43
N CYS A 37 -3.48 -7.30 -3.64
CA CYS A 37 -4.65 -6.46 -3.87
C CYS A 37 -5.93 -7.11 -3.31
N TYR A 38 -6.91 -6.26 -3.03
CA TYR A 38 -8.12 -6.54 -2.25
C TYR A 38 -9.35 -6.69 -3.14
N PRO A 39 -10.06 -7.82 -3.09
CA PRO A 39 -11.15 -8.08 -4.01
C PRO A 39 -12.38 -7.25 -3.68
N ILE A 40 -12.82 -6.40 -4.62
CA ILE A 40 -14.16 -5.81 -4.58
C ILE A 40 -15.12 -6.86 -5.10
N THR A 41 -16.14 -7.17 -4.30
CA THR A 41 -17.15 -8.16 -4.69
C THR A 41 -18.52 -7.53 -4.90
N TRP A 42 -19.19 -7.92 -5.98
CA TRP A 42 -20.60 -7.66 -6.19
C TRP A 42 -21.35 -8.99 -6.23
N ARG A 43 -22.30 -9.19 -5.31
CA ARG A 43 -23.08 -10.44 -5.20
C ARG A 43 -22.19 -11.71 -5.15
N SER A 44 -21.10 -11.65 -4.38
CA SER A 44 -20.14 -12.76 -4.20
C SER A 44 -19.31 -13.14 -5.43
N ILE A 45 -19.27 -12.27 -6.44
CA ILE A 45 -18.34 -12.35 -7.56
C ILE A 45 -17.29 -11.28 -7.35
N GLU A 46 -16.01 -11.63 -7.42
CA GLU A 46 -14.91 -10.66 -7.52
C GLU A 46 -15.05 -9.90 -8.84
N VAL A 47 -15.33 -8.61 -8.73
CA VAL A 47 -15.51 -7.70 -9.88
C VAL A 47 -14.31 -6.78 -10.06
N ASP A 48 -13.46 -6.63 -9.04
CA ASP A 48 -12.27 -5.76 -9.08
C ASP A 48 -11.25 -6.13 -7.99
N CYS A 49 -10.05 -5.54 -8.05
CA CYS A 49 -8.97 -5.71 -7.06
C CYS A 49 -8.25 -4.37 -6.78
N TYR A 50 -8.20 -3.92 -5.52
CA TYR A 50 -7.59 -2.63 -5.14
C TYR A 50 -6.32 -2.80 -4.28
N PRO A 51 -5.23 -2.04 -4.51
CA PRO A 51 -4.15 -1.94 -3.52
C PRO A 51 -4.67 -1.24 -2.24
N ILE A 52 -4.23 -1.64 -1.03
CA ILE A 52 -4.55 -0.81 0.15
C ILE A 52 -3.60 0.37 0.21
N ALA A 53 -4.05 1.45 -0.41
CA ALA A 53 -3.47 2.74 -0.10
C ALA A 53 -4.04 3.28 1.22
N VAL A 54 -3.22 4.00 1.98
CA VAL A 54 -3.76 5.03 2.86
C VAL A 54 -4.29 6.14 1.95
N VAL A 55 -5.62 6.18 1.81
CA VAL A 55 -6.30 7.23 1.08
C VAL A 55 -6.34 8.50 1.92
N VAL A 56 -5.88 9.60 1.33
CA VAL A 56 -5.81 10.90 1.97
C VAL A 56 -7.05 11.71 1.57
N ASP A 57 -8.18 11.31 2.15
CA ASP A 57 -9.54 11.59 1.63
C ASP A 57 -10.08 13.03 1.86
N LYS A 58 -9.20 14.05 1.89
CA LYS A 58 -9.61 15.45 2.12
C LYS A 58 -8.92 16.54 1.31
N TRP A 59 -8.01 16.24 0.39
CA TRP A 59 -7.31 17.27 -0.39
C TRP A 59 -7.52 17.10 -1.88
N CYS A 60 -8.77 17.23 -2.32
CA CYS A 60 -9.01 17.64 -3.70
C CYS A 60 -8.59 19.13 -3.80
N PRO A 61 -7.52 19.48 -4.54
CA PRO A 61 -7.16 20.87 -4.75
C PRO A 61 -8.08 21.43 -5.85
N GLY A 62 -9.10 22.17 -5.44
CA GLY A 62 -9.80 23.11 -6.32
C GLY A 62 -11.27 22.80 -6.62
N PRO A 63 -12.01 23.82 -7.11
CA PRO A 63 -13.44 23.71 -7.37
C PRO A 63 -13.65 22.76 -8.55
N CYS A 64 -14.31 21.65 -8.31
CA CYS A 64 -14.84 20.86 -9.40
C CYS A 64 -15.94 21.71 -10.10
N PRO A 65 -15.86 21.96 -11.43
CA PRO A 65 -16.91 22.68 -12.14
C PRO A 65 -18.16 21.79 -12.28
N PRO A 66 -19.38 22.32 -12.09
CA PRO A 66 -20.60 21.53 -12.17
C PRO A 66 -20.77 20.86 -13.54
N PRO A 67 -21.27 19.62 -13.62
CA PRO A 67 -21.72 18.74 -12.53
C PRO A 67 -20.57 17.88 -11.96
N CYS A 68 -20.39 17.92 -10.64
CA CYS A 68 -19.36 17.16 -9.94
C CYS A 68 -19.92 15.89 -9.36
N LEU A 69 -19.53 14.74 -9.92
CA LEU A 69 -19.94 13.43 -9.43
C LEU A 69 -18.78 12.55 -8.94
N SER A 70 -17.51 12.94 -9.10
CA SER A 70 -16.37 12.26 -8.44
C SER A 70 -15.09 13.13 -8.49
N CYS A 71 -14.25 13.07 -7.45
CA CYS A 71 -12.82 13.34 -7.60
C CYS A 71 -12.21 12.02 -8.07
N PRO A 72 -11.85 11.85 -9.36
CA PRO A 72 -11.38 10.54 -9.83
C PRO A 72 -10.00 10.18 -9.26
N TRP A 73 -9.21 11.15 -8.80
CA TRP A 73 -7.85 10.92 -8.30
C TRP A 73 -7.68 11.43 -6.87
N GLU A 74 -7.20 10.57 -5.98
CA GLU A 74 -6.91 10.90 -4.58
C GLU A 74 -5.44 10.64 -4.27
N TRP A 75 -4.82 11.50 -3.46
CA TRP A 75 -3.47 11.23 -2.97
C TRP A 75 -3.47 9.98 -2.10
N ALA A 76 -2.45 9.16 -2.29
CA ALA A 76 -2.41 7.80 -1.80
C ALA A 76 -0.98 7.39 -1.45
N ILE A 77 -0.83 6.66 -0.35
CA ILE A 77 0.44 6.07 0.09
C ILE A 77 0.28 4.56 0.09
N ASP A 78 1.18 3.87 -0.60
CA ASP A 78 1.23 2.41 -0.68
C ASP A 78 2.38 1.90 0.20
N PHE A 79 2.02 1.12 1.23
CA PHE A 79 2.98 0.54 2.16
C PHE A 79 3.20 -0.92 1.82
N ARG A 80 4.45 -1.37 1.94
CA ARG A 80 4.80 -2.78 1.86
C ARG A 80 5.29 -3.32 3.18
N THR A 81 4.95 -4.58 3.44
CA THR A 81 5.24 -5.28 4.67
C THR A 81 6.25 -6.41 4.44
N TYR A 82 7.20 -6.60 5.35
CA TYR A 82 8.22 -7.66 5.28
C TYR A 82 8.37 -8.40 6.62
N PRO A 83 7.96 -9.68 6.72
CA PRO A 83 7.28 -10.48 5.69
C PRO A 83 5.90 -9.91 5.30
N VAL A 84 5.37 -10.30 4.14
CA VAL A 84 4.02 -9.91 3.70
C VAL A 84 3.00 -10.36 4.74
N LEU A 85 2.12 -9.46 5.16
CA LEU A 85 1.11 -9.74 6.16
C LEU A 85 -0.09 -10.49 5.57
N PRO A 86 -0.81 -11.25 6.41
CA PRO A 86 -2.18 -11.64 6.11
C PRO A 86 -3.05 -10.42 5.82
N GLU A 87 -3.89 -10.55 4.80
CA GLU A 87 -4.81 -9.52 4.28
C GLU A 87 -5.59 -8.75 5.36
N TYR A 88 -6.14 -9.47 6.35
CA TYR A 88 -6.94 -8.85 7.42
C TYR A 88 -6.12 -7.94 8.36
N LEU A 89 -4.80 -8.19 8.49
CA LEU A 89 -3.91 -7.37 9.32
C LEU A 89 -3.51 -6.08 8.60
N GLU A 90 -3.31 -6.11 7.29
CA GLU A 90 -3.04 -4.89 6.52
C GLU A 90 -4.29 -3.99 6.49
N PHE A 91 -5.49 -4.56 6.34
CA PHE A 91 -6.73 -3.79 6.50
C PHE A 91 -6.86 -3.16 7.87
N GLN A 92 -6.57 -3.93 8.92
CA GLN A 92 -6.60 -3.40 10.28
C GLN A 92 -5.58 -2.27 10.42
N TYR A 93 -4.35 -2.45 9.95
CA TYR A 93 -3.31 -1.41 9.98
C TYR A 93 -3.78 -0.11 9.34
N ILE A 94 -4.25 -0.18 8.09
CA ILE A 94 -4.67 0.99 7.33
C ILE A 94 -5.91 1.64 7.96
N ALA A 95 -6.90 0.85 8.39
CA ALA A 95 -8.09 1.38 9.06
C ALA A 95 -7.75 2.14 10.34
N GLU A 96 -6.82 1.63 11.16
CA GLU A 96 -6.40 2.31 12.38
C GLU A 96 -5.54 3.55 12.09
N LEU A 97 -4.69 3.54 11.06
CA LEU A 97 -4.00 4.75 10.60
C LEU A 97 -5.00 5.83 10.20
N THR A 98 -5.99 5.49 9.36
CA THR A 98 -7.03 6.43 8.92
C THR A 98 -7.80 7.01 10.12
N ARG A 99 -8.21 6.18 11.09
CA ARG A 99 -8.87 6.68 12.32
C ARG A 99 -7.96 7.62 13.10
N GLY A 100 -6.70 7.24 13.32
CA GLY A 100 -5.73 8.08 14.01
C GLY A 100 -5.56 9.46 13.37
N PHE A 101 -5.41 9.52 12.05
CA PHE A 101 -5.28 10.78 11.31
C PHE A 101 -6.56 11.62 11.31
N LEU A 102 -7.75 11.01 11.19
CA LEU A 102 -9.02 11.73 11.31
C LEU A 102 -9.21 12.32 12.71
N THR A 103 -8.82 11.59 13.75
CA THR A 103 -8.85 12.09 15.14
C THR A 103 -7.81 13.20 15.36
N LEU A 104 -6.62 13.12 14.76
CA LEU A 104 -5.64 14.21 14.77
C LEU A 104 -6.17 15.46 14.08
N HIS A 105 -6.86 15.30 12.96
CA HIS A 105 -7.49 16.41 12.25
C HIS A 105 -8.54 17.11 13.12
N GLU A 106 -9.36 16.36 13.84
CA GLU A 106 -10.33 16.93 14.79
C GLU A 106 -9.62 17.64 15.96
N ALA A 107 -8.52 17.07 16.47
CA ALA A 107 -7.72 17.70 17.51
C ALA A 107 -7.16 19.06 17.07
N ALA A 108 -6.72 19.17 15.81
CA ALA A 108 -6.18 20.41 15.24
C ALA A 108 -7.24 21.50 15.04
N ARG A 109 -8.52 21.13 14.87
CA ARG A 109 -9.66 22.05 14.70
C ARG A 109 -10.30 22.47 16.02
N THR A 110 -9.98 21.78 17.10
CA THR A 110 -10.53 22.03 18.43
C THR A 110 -9.79 23.16 19.13
N SER A 111 -10.52 24.14 19.68
CA SER A 111 -9.94 25.27 20.43
C SER A 111 -9.80 25.02 21.94
N ASP A 112 -10.48 24.02 22.49
CA ASP A 112 -10.34 23.64 23.91
C ASP A 112 -9.07 22.78 24.11
N PRO A 113 -8.08 23.25 24.90
CA PRO A 113 -6.85 22.50 25.15
C PRO A 113 -7.08 21.12 25.81
N THR A 114 -8.14 20.97 26.59
CA THR A 114 -8.45 19.69 27.26
C THR A 114 -8.94 18.67 26.24
N ALA A 115 -9.93 19.05 25.43
CA ALA A 115 -10.42 18.23 24.34
C ALA A 115 -9.34 17.92 23.29
N GLN A 116 -8.52 18.90 22.92
CA GLN A 116 -7.38 18.68 22.01
C GLN A 116 -6.42 17.60 22.54
N ASN A 117 -6.01 17.70 23.81
CA ASN A 117 -5.13 16.70 24.42
C ASN A 117 -5.78 15.32 24.51
N GLN A 118 -7.11 15.26 24.74
CA GLN A 118 -7.84 13.99 24.75
C GLN A 118 -7.86 13.34 23.36
N LEU A 119 -8.17 14.10 22.31
CA LEU A 119 -8.18 13.60 20.94
C LEU A 119 -6.79 13.14 20.49
N ARG A 120 -5.73 13.85 20.87
CA ARG A 120 -4.35 13.41 20.57
C ARG A 120 -4.00 12.07 21.23
N ARG A 121 -4.45 11.83 22.46
CA ARG A 121 -4.29 10.52 23.13
C ARG A 121 -5.12 9.44 22.44
N GLU A 122 -6.32 9.77 21.99
CA GLU A 122 -7.17 8.82 21.25
C GLU A 122 -6.54 8.45 19.90
N ALA A 123 -6.01 9.43 19.16
CA ALA A 123 -5.27 9.20 17.92
C ALA A 123 -4.06 8.27 18.13
N LEU A 124 -3.26 8.52 19.17
CA LEU A 124 -2.18 7.63 19.58
C LEU A 124 -2.66 6.20 19.85
N GLY A 125 -3.84 6.05 20.48
CA GLY A 125 -4.47 4.75 20.70
C GLY A 125 -4.76 4.01 19.40
N TYR A 126 -5.31 4.68 18.38
CA TYR A 126 -5.50 4.08 17.06
C TYR A 126 -4.17 3.71 16.41
N PHE A 127 -3.17 4.60 16.41
CA PHE A 127 -1.85 4.27 15.87
C PHE A 127 -1.19 3.07 16.56
N GLN A 128 -1.38 2.92 17.88
CA GLN A 128 -0.93 1.74 18.62
C GLN A 128 -1.65 0.46 18.20
N LEU A 129 -2.97 0.52 17.93
CA LEU A 129 -3.71 -0.62 17.40
C LEU A 129 -3.22 -1.00 16.00
N GLY A 130 -2.95 -0.01 15.14
CA GLY A 130 -2.35 -0.24 13.82
C GLY A 130 -0.96 -0.88 13.91
N ALA A 131 -0.07 -0.32 14.74
CA ALA A 131 1.27 -0.87 14.97
C ALA A 131 1.25 -2.31 15.52
N ARG A 132 0.23 -2.68 16.30
CA ARG A 132 0.02 -4.07 16.76
C ARG A 132 -0.37 -5.00 15.62
N ALA A 133 -1.17 -4.55 14.65
CA ALA A 133 -1.56 -5.35 13.50
C ALA A 133 -0.35 -5.74 12.63
N VAL A 134 0.65 -4.86 12.55
CA VAL A 134 1.92 -5.09 11.84
C VAL A 134 3.08 -5.53 12.76
N SER A 135 2.75 -6.03 13.96
CA SER A 135 3.77 -6.44 14.93
C SER A 135 4.66 -7.55 14.35
N GLY A 136 5.97 -7.45 14.56
CA GLY A 136 6.95 -8.39 14.01
C GLY A 136 7.27 -8.23 12.52
N THR A 137 6.68 -7.24 11.85
CA THR A 137 6.81 -7.03 10.40
C THR A 137 7.29 -5.63 10.08
N GLN A 138 8.32 -5.48 9.26
CA GLN A 138 8.79 -4.16 8.82
C GLN A 138 7.75 -3.54 7.87
N VAL A 139 7.41 -2.28 8.09
CA VAL A 139 6.60 -1.48 7.16
C VAL A 139 7.54 -0.52 6.44
N VAL A 140 7.46 -0.47 5.11
CA VAL A 140 8.23 0.47 4.27
C VAL A 140 7.30 1.14 3.27
N VAL A 141 7.70 2.32 2.80
CA VAL A 141 7.02 2.99 1.69
C VAL A 141 7.39 2.27 0.40
N GLU A 142 6.43 1.65 -0.28
CA GLU A 142 6.65 1.08 -1.61
C GLU A 142 6.61 2.18 -2.67
N GLN A 143 5.54 2.97 -2.62
CA GLN A 143 5.31 4.07 -3.54
C GLN A 143 4.32 5.08 -2.97
N VAL A 144 4.36 6.29 -3.50
CA VAL A 144 3.32 7.30 -3.26
C VAL A 144 2.81 7.81 -4.59
N GLY A 145 1.56 8.30 -4.62
CA GLY A 145 0.98 8.74 -5.87
C GLY A 145 -0.51 9.04 -5.77
N ARG A 146 -1.19 8.80 -6.88
CA ARG A 146 -2.63 9.04 -6.99
C ARG A 146 -3.36 7.74 -7.23
N LEU A 147 -4.40 7.48 -6.44
CA LEU A 147 -5.33 6.40 -6.63
C LEU A 147 -6.47 6.88 -7.52
N ASP A 148 -6.67 6.22 -8.66
CA ASP A 148 -7.90 6.35 -9.44
C ASP A 148 -9.02 5.59 -8.73
N ARG A 149 -10.03 6.30 -8.23
CA ARG A 149 -11.16 5.68 -7.53
C ARG A 149 -12.12 4.93 -8.42
N ASP A 150 -12.17 5.23 -9.71
CA ASP A 150 -13.07 4.57 -10.65
C ASP A 150 -12.44 3.30 -11.22
N THR A 151 -11.12 3.27 -11.37
CA THR A 151 -10.39 2.14 -11.97
C THR A 151 -9.53 1.33 -10.99
N GLY A 152 -9.32 1.83 -9.78
CA GLY A 152 -8.46 1.22 -8.76
C GLY A 152 -6.97 1.25 -9.05
N ILE A 153 -6.60 1.97 -10.11
CA ILE A 153 -5.21 2.06 -10.54
C ILE A 153 -4.48 3.05 -9.65
N PHE A 154 -3.47 2.57 -8.93
CA PHE A 154 -2.49 3.42 -8.29
C PHE A 154 -1.47 3.90 -9.33
N GLY A 155 -1.48 5.19 -9.63
CA GLY A 155 -0.50 5.85 -10.48
C GLY A 155 0.63 6.43 -9.64
N PRO A 156 1.86 5.88 -9.70
CA PRO A 156 2.99 6.42 -8.94
C PRO A 156 3.26 7.87 -9.33
N TYR A 157 3.30 8.74 -8.32
CA TYR A 157 3.51 10.16 -8.51
C TYR A 157 4.18 10.72 -7.23
N PRO A 158 5.52 10.73 -7.18
CA PRO A 158 6.28 10.95 -5.95
C PRO A 158 6.38 12.45 -5.60
N GLU A 159 5.31 13.02 -5.07
CA GLU A 159 5.37 14.36 -4.49
C GLU A 159 6.24 14.35 -3.21
N PRO A 160 7.19 15.29 -3.06
CA PRO A 160 8.11 15.30 -1.92
C PRO A 160 7.41 15.31 -0.54
N TRP A 161 6.32 16.07 -0.39
CA TRP A 161 5.56 16.13 0.86
C TRP A 161 4.81 14.82 1.15
N LEU A 162 4.37 14.10 0.12
CA LEU A 162 3.65 12.84 0.28
C LEU A 162 4.63 11.71 0.62
N LEU A 163 5.83 11.75 0.04
CA LEU A 163 6.90 10.81 0.37
C LEU A 163 7.43 11.01 1.79
N ALA A 164 7.60 12.27 2.22
CA ALA A 164 8.00 12.57 3.57
C ALA A 164 6.94 12.08 4.57
N ALA A 165 5.66 12.34 4.28
CA ALA A 165 4.58 11.88 5.15
C ALA A 165 4.49 10.35 5.24
N ALA A 166 4.72 9.68 4.12
CA ALA A 166 4.80 8.22 4.10
C ALA A 166 5.96 7.70 4.95
N SER A 167 7.11 8.37 4.92
CA SER A 167 8.28 8.04 5.73
C SER A 167 7.99 8.21 7.21
N ASP A 168 7.45 9.35 7.61
CA ASP A 168 7.05 9.65 9.00
C ASP A 168 5.99 8.66 9.52
N ILE A 169 5.02 8.26 8.70
CA ILE A 169 4.06 7.21 9.07
C ILE A 169 4.77 5.88 9.33
N ALA A 170 5.71 5.50 8.47
CA ALA A 170 6.47 4.25 8.61
C ALA A 170 7.38 4.28 9.85
N ASP A 171 8.02 5.41 10.14
CA ASP A 171 8.88 5.62 11.29
C ASP A 171 8.08 5.66 12.59
N GLY A 172 6.98 6.39 12.64
CA GLY A 172 6.05 6.39 13.77
C GLY A 172 5.50 4.99 14.07
N THR A 173 5.17 4.23 13.03
CA THR A 173 4.75 2.83 13.16
C THR A 173 5.88 1.97 13.72
N SER A 174 7.12 2.14 13.25
CA SER A 174 8.29 1.39 13.70
C SER A 174 8.63 1.69 15.17
N LEU A 175 8.60 2.95 15.59
CA LEU A 175 8.79 3.35 16.99
C LEU A 175 7.74 2.70 17.91
N LEU A 176 6.47 2.68 17.50
CA LEU A 176 5.42 1.99 18.26
C LEU A 176 5.63 0.48 18.31
N ARG A 177 6.07 -0.16 17.21
CA ARG A 177 6.39 -1.59 17.21
C ARG A 177 7.52 -1.92 18.20
N GLU A 178 8.59 -1.14 18.20
CA GLU A 178 9.75 -1.34 19.09
C GLU A 178 9.39 -1.16 20.57
N SER A 179 8.49 -0.22 20.88
CA SER A 179 8.00 0.01 22.24
C SER A 179 7.29 -1.21 22.86
N HIS A 180 6.80 -2.15 22.04
CA HIS A 180 6.19 -3.39 22.51
C HIS A 180 7.22 -4.52 22.79
N SER A 181 8.47 -4.36 22.33
CA SER A 181 9.51 -5.40 22.40
C SER A 181 10.57 -5.19 23.49
N GLY A 182 10.49 -4.14 24.30
CA GLY A 182 11.47 -3.82 25.36
C GLY A 182 11.32 -2.39 25.87
N PRO A 183 12.34 -1.79 26.51
CA PRO A 183 12.38 -0.35 26.79
C PRO A 183 12.58 0.41 25.47
N GLY A 184 11.58 0.37 24.61
CA GLY A 184 11.60 1.05 23.32
C GLY A 184 11.36 2.55 23.44
N PRO A 185 11.41 3.26 22.30
CA PRO A 185 11.14 4.69 22.27
C PRO A 185 9.75 4.97 22.88
N GLN A 186 9.69 6.03 23.64
CA GLN A 186 8.47 6.41 24.34
C GLN A 186 7.36 6.74 23.32
N PRO A 187 6.08 6.47 23.62
CA PRO A 187 4.97 6.74 22.70
C PRO A 187 4.89 8.19 22.18
N TRP A 188 5.54 9.14 22.86
CA TRP A 188 5.63 10.52 22.41
C TRP A 188 6.50 10.71 21.16
N ALA A 189 7.55 9.91 20.96
CA ALA A 189 8.41 10.01 19.78
C ALA A 189 7.63 9.58 18.53
N ALA A 190 6.96 8.43 18.58
CA ALA A 190 6.05 8.02 17.52
C ALA A 190 4.95 9.05 17.25
N MET A 191 4.40 9.65 18.31
CA MET A 191 3.41 10.70 18.16
C MET A 191 3.97 11.94 17.45
N GLN A 192 5.27 12.25 17.56
CA GLN A 192 5.88 13.34 16.80
C GLN A 192 5.86 13.03 15.32
N GLU A 193 6.34 11.85 14.90
CA GLU A 193 6.29 11.40 13.51
C GLU A 193 4.88 11.49 12.92
N PHE A 194 3.86 10.97 13.63
CA PHE A 194 2.48 11.08 13.14
C PHE A 194 1.94 12.51 13.08
N ASN A 195 2.48 13.46 13.86
CA ASN A 195 2.11 14.86 13.69
C ASN A 195 2.82 15.50 12.51
N GLU A 196 4.09 15.18 12.29
CA GLU A 196 4.86 15.68 11.14
C GLU A 196 4.15 15.22 9.87
N ALA A 197 3.92 13.92 9.70
CA ALA A 197 3.07 13.36 8.65
C ALA A 197 1.74 14.12 8.52
N TYR A 198 0.98 14.30 9.61
CA TYR A 198 -0.30 15.03 9.54
C TYR A 198 -0.16 16.45 8.99
N LEU A 199 0.87 17.19 9.41
CA LEU A 199 1.11 18.57 8.97
C LEU A 199 1.59 18.61 7.52
N GLU A 200 2.47 17.69 7.12
CA GLU A 200 2.97 17.60 5.76
C GLU A 200 1.86 17.31 4.76
N LEU A 201 1.01 16.37 5.17
CA LEU A 201 -0.18 16.01 4.47
C LEU A 201 -1.12 17.25 4.39
N VAL A 202 -1.49 17.89 5.50
CA VAL A 202 -2.41 19.05 5.51
C VAL A 202 -1.92 20.28 4.73
N TYR A 203 -0.62 20.55 4.77
CA TYR A 203 -0.02 21.74 4.16
C TYR A 203 0.65 21.47 2.81
N GLU A 204 0.66 20.21 2.36
CA GLU A 204 1.34 19.75 1.14
C GLU A 204 2.80 20.25 1.08
N THR A 205 3.51 20.15 2.20
CA THR A 205 4.91 20.58 2.36
C THR A 205 5.69 19.53 3.12
N SER A 206 6.95 19.30 2.77
CA SER A 206 7.83 18.45 3.59
C SER A 206 8.24 19.19 4.87
N ILE A 207 8.22 18.50 6.00
CA ILE A 207 8.56 18.96 7.34
C ILE A 207 9.46 17.88 7.95
N GLY A 208 10.64 18.26 8.45
CA GLY A 208 11.59 17.25 8.95
C GLY A 208 12.30 16.48 7.82
N THR A 209 13.41 15.84 8.19
CA THR A 209 14.27 15.00 7.32
C THR A 209 15.06 14.03 8.18
#